data_AF-A0A6V7VU76-F1
#
_entry.id   AF-A0A6V7VU76-F1
#
_cell.length_a   1.000
_cell.length_b   1.000
_cell.length_c   1.000
_cell.angle_alpha   90.00
_cell.angle_beta   90.00
_cell.angle_gamma   90.00
#
_symmetry.space_group_name_H-M   'P 1'
#
loop_
_entity.id
_entity.type
_entity.pdbx_description
1 polymer ?
#
loop_
_entity_poly.entity_id
_entity_poly.type
_entity_poly.pdbx_seq_one_letter_code
_entity_poly.pdbx_strand_id
1 'polypeptide(L)'
;MISKFSFAQLANVSTFFVSLILGLTEICALFWILRQNKRNYDKKFQEGHQSLSERYQLSENIRTAKQLIPCILMHFVCIILPGINNTFAYLKIYSDNFTIDFANQCVFIIVTIGSFLIELFLLIYHPFLRRNFFRLLCSLFCCRMFFPINKVMQVPPTTDTNILTQSNIRTGKDGGALKDINGKPLIIKGKKEDLGEAYFQQLVTSWK
;
A
#
# COMPACT_ATOMS: atom_id res chain seq x y z
N MET A 1 3.55 -23.27 -43.97
CA MET A 1 2.99 -23.14 -42.60
C MET A 1 4.06 -23.03 -41.51
N ILE A 2 5.29 -23.53 -41.73
CA ILE A 2 6.38 -23.58 -40.74
C ILE A 2 6.97 -22.19 -40.40
N SER A 3 6.92 -21.20 -41.30
CA SER A 3 7.54 -19.88 -41.06
C SER A 3 6.77 -18.95 -40.11
N LYS A 4 5.43 -19.01 -40.09
CA LYS A 4 4.61 -18.10 -39.26
C LYS A 4 4.65 -18.44 -37.78
N PHE A 5 4.77 -19.72 -37.44
CA PHE A 5 4.83 -20.19 -36.06
C PHE A 5 6.11 -19.73 -35.36
N SER A 6 7.24 -19.69 -36.08
CA SER A 6 8.52 -19.25 -35.54
C SER A 6 8.54 -17.77 -35.15
N PHE A 7 7.94 -16.89 -35.95
CA PHE A 7 7.96 -15.45 -35.66
C PHE A 7 7.16 -15.09 -34.41
N ALA A 8 5.96 -15.65 -34.23
CA ALA A 8 5.13 -15.38 -33.06
C ALA A 8 5.80 -15.88 -31.77
N GLN A 9 6.43 -17.05 -31.80
CA GLN A 9 7.17 -17.57 -30.65
C GLN A 9 8.39 -16.71 -30.31
N LEU A 10 9.14 -16.27 -31.32
CA LEU A 10 10.27 -15.37 -31.13
C LEU A 10 9.83 -14.03 -30.52
N ALA A 11 8.72 -13.47 -31.00
CA ALA A 11 8.14 -12.24 -30.44
C ALA A 11 7.75 -12.44 -28.97
N ASN A 12 7.06 -13.53 -28.62
CA ASN A 12 6.66 -13.83 -27.24
C ASN A 12 7.86 -13.96 -26.30
N VAL A 13 8.92 -14.66 -26.74
CA VAL A 13 10.16 -14.79 -25.97
C VAL A 13 10.86 -13.43 -25.80
N SER A 14 10.91 -12.62 -26.86
CA SER A 14 11.47 -11.27 -26.80
C SER A 14 10.70 -10.37 -25.82
N THR A 15 9.37 -10.36 -25.91
CA THR A 15 8.51 -9.62 -24.98
C THR A 15 8.73 -10.07 -23.54
N PHE A 16 8.86 -11.37 -23.29
CA PHE A 16 9.18 -11.88 -21.96
C PHE A 16 10.48 -11.30 -21.40
N PHE A 17 11.57 -11.28 -22.18
CA PHE A 17 12.84 -10.71 -21.71
C PHE A 17 12.73 -9.21 -21.41
N VAL A 18 11.99 -8.46 -22.21
CA VAL A 18 11.72 -7.04 -21.95
C VAL A 18 10.95 -6.88 -20.64
N SER A 19 9.86 -7.64 -20.45
CA SER A 19 9.08 -7.60 -19.20
C SER A 19 9.90 -8.03 -17.99
N LEU A 20 10.82 -8.99 -18.13
CA LEU A 20 11.72 -9.42 -17.06
C LEU A 20 12.68 -8.30 -16.64
N ILE A 21 13.29 -7.60 -17.60
CA ILE A 21 14.18 -6.46 -17.32
C ILE A 21 13.42 -5.33 -16.63
N LEU A 22 12.20 -5.04 -17.09
CA LEU A 22 11.35 -4.02 -16.47
C LEU A 22 10.99 -4.43 -15.03
N GLY A 23 10.54 -5.66 -14.81
CA GLY A 23 10.20 -6.15 -13.47
C GLY A 23 11.40 -6.16 -12.50
N LEU A 24 12.58 -6.55 -12.97
CA LEU A 24 13.81 -6.45 -12.17
C LEU A 24 14.17 -4.99 -11.85
N THR A 25 13.99 -4.09 -12.82
CA THR A 25 14.22 -2.65 -12.64
C THR A 25 13.27 -2.08 -11.59
N GLU A 26 12.00 -2.45 -11.61
CA GLU A 26 10.99 -2.05 -10.63
C GLU A 26 11.34 -2.54 -9.21
N ILE A 27 11.74 -3.80 -9.07
CA ILE A 27 12.19 -4.36 -7.80
C ILE A 27 13.41 -3.59 -7.28
N CYS A 28 14.42 -3.37 -8.12
CA CYS A 28 15.61 -2.61 -7.76
C CYS A 28 15.28 -1.16 -7.36
N ALA A 29 14.40 -0.48 -8.11
CA ALA A 29 13.97 0.88 -7.82
C ALA A 29 13.22 0.95 -6.47
N LEU A 30 12.34 0.00 -6.18
CA LEU A 30 11.64 -0.09 -4.90
C LEU A 30 12.62 -0.25 -3.74
N PHE A 31 13.55 -1.21 -3.84
CA PHE A 31 14.56 -1.44 -2.82
C PHE A 31 15.50 -0.23 -2.64
N TRP A 32 15.86 0.43 -3.73
CA TRP A 32 16.61 1.69 -3.67
C TRP A 32 15.82 2.72 -2.88
N ILE A 33 14.58 3.04 -3.27
CA ILE A 33 13.74 4.05 -2.62
C ILE A 33 13.58 3.73 -1.13
N LEU A 34 13.31 2.47 -0.79
CA LEU A 34 13.19 2.04 0.61
C LEU A 34 14.49 2.29 1.39
N ARG A 35 15.64 1.93 0.82
CA ARG A 35 16.96 2.14 1.44
C ARG A 35 17.28 3.62 1.59
N GLN A 36 16.97 4.43 0.57
CA GLN A 36 17.18 5.87 0.57
C GLN A 36 16.32 6.54 1.66
N ASN A 37 15.03 6.21 1.71
CA ASN A 37 14.10 6.75 2.70
C ASN A 37 14.50 6.37 4.13
N LYS A 38 14.91 5.11 4.35
CA LYS A 38 15.42 4.67 5.65
C LYS A 38 16.68 5.41 6.05
N ARG A 39 17.66 5.55 5.15
CA ARG A 39 18.89 6.30 5.41
C ARG A 39 18.62 7.77 5.75
N ASN A 40 17.73 8.42 4.99
CA ASN A 40 17.34 9.80 5.25
C ASN A 40 16.61 9.94 6.59
N TYR A 41 15.84 8.92 6.98
CA TYR A 41 15.14 8.89 8.26
C TYR A 41 16.13 8.83 9.41
N ASP A 42 17.08 7.89 9.35
CA ASP A 42 18.08 7.69 10.39
C ASP A 42 19.01 8.91 10.54
N LYS A 43 19.49 9.49 9.43
CA LYS A 43 20.34 10.70 9.45
C LYS A 43 19.65 11.89 10.10
N LYS A 44 18.46 12.22 9.62
CA LYS A 44 17.71 13.37 10.12
C LYS A 44 17.19 13.16 11.56
N PHE A 45 17.00 11.92 11.98
CA PHE A 45 16.70 11.59 13.37
C PHE A 45 17.89 11.91 14.28
N GLN A 46 19.12 11.56 13.86
CA GLN A 46 20.34 11.88 14.60
C GLN A 46 20.63 13.38 14.69
N GLU A 47 20.31 14.15 13.65
CA GLU A 47 20.54 15.59 13.60
C GLU A 47 19.59 16.41 14.51
N GLY A 48 18.51 15.82 15.05
CA GLY A 48 17.59 16.48 15.98
C GLY A 48 16.75 17.64 15.40
N HIS A 49 17.05 18.13 14.19
CA HIS A 49 16.43 19.30 13.57
C HIS A 49 15.18 19.02 12.71
N GLN A 50 14.54 17.88 12.90
CA GLN A 50 13.44 17.47 12.03
C GLN A 50 12.11 18.09 12.45
N SER A 51 11.44 18.73 11.48
CA SER A 51 10.03 19.09 11.64
C SER A 51 9.17 17.82 11.80
N LEU A 52 8.12 17.92 12.63
CA LEU A 52 7.18 16.81 12.86
C LEU A 52 6.54 16.33 11.54
N SER A 53 6.27 17.25 10.62
CA SER A 53 5.70 16.95 9.31
C SER A 53 6.65 16.09 8.45
N GLU A 54 7.95 16.40 8.43
CA GLU A 54 8.91 15.62 7.65
C GLU A 54 9.07 14.19 8.18
N ARG A 55 9.10 14.03 9.51
CA ARG A 55 9.15 12.69 10.14
C ARG A 55 7.96 11.85 9.74
N TYR A 56 6.78 12.46 9.77
CA TYR A 56 5.54 11.80 9.37
C TYR A 56 5.57 11.37 7.91
N GLN A 57 5.90 12.28 6.98
CA GLN A 57 5.97 11.98 5.55
C GLN A 57 6.96 10.85 5.25
N LEU A 58 8.12 10.85 5.89
CA LEU A 58 9.15 9.84 5.63
C LEU A 58 8.77 8.48 6.20
N SER A 59 8.18 8.45 7.40
CA SER A 59 7.61 7.23 7.99
C SER A 59 6.49 6.66 7.12
N GLU A 60 5.60 7.52 6.63
CA GLU A 60 4.51 7.15 5.73
C GLU A 60 5.04 6.54 4.42
N ASN A 61 6.05 7.17 3.80
CA ASN A 61 6.67 6.64 2.58
C ASN A 61 7.31 5.27 2.78
N ILE A 62 7.99 5.05 3.92
CA ILE A 62 8.57 3.74 4.27
C ILE A 62 7.46 2.70 4.44
N ARG A 63 6.34 3.07 5.08
CA ARG A 63 5.19 2.20 5.25
C ARG A 63 4.57 1.80 3.92
N THR A 64 4.30 2.78 3.05
CA THR A 64 3.75 2.55 1.71
C THR A 64 4.66 1.66 0.87
N ALA A 65 5.98 1.91 0.90
CA ALA A 65 6.94 1.08 0.18
C ALA A 65 6.91 -0.38 0.69
N LYS A 66 6.87 -0.61 2.01
CA LYS A 66 6.75 -1.97 2.58
C LYS A 66 5.46 -2.67 2.18
N GLN A 67 4.34 -1.94 2.09
CA GLN A 67 3.07 -2.47 1.64
C GLN A 67 3.08 -2.86 0.16
N LEU A 68 3.89 -2.16 -0.65
CA LEU A 68 4.00 -2.42 -2.09
C LEU A 68 4.90 -3.63 -2.41
N ILE A 69 5.82 -4.02 -1.51
CA ILE A 69 6.72 -5.18 -1.70
C ILE A 69 5.96 -6.47 -2.07
N PRO A 70 4.97 -6.96 -1.30
CA PRO A 70 4.28 -8.21 -1.66
C PRO A 70 3.55 -8.11 -3.00
N CYS A 71 3.00 -6.95 -3.34
CA CYS A 71 2.34 -6.68 -4.61
C CYS A 71 3.33 -6.82 -5.78
N ILE A 72 4.49 -6.17 -5.70
CA ILE A 72 5.52 -6.22 -6.75
C ILE A 72 6.11 -7.63 -6.86
N LEU A 73 6.36 -8.31 -5.74
CA LEU A 73 6.87 -9.69 -5.78
C LEU A 73 5.87 -10.65 -6.46
N MET A 74 4.58 -10.53 -6.13
CA MET A 74 3.53 -11.32 -6.80
C MET A 74 3.44 -10.99 -8.29
N HIS A 75 3.50 -9.70 -8.65
CA HIS A 75 3.52 -9.28 -10.06
C HIS A 75 4.70 -9.88 -10.81
N PHE A 76 5.89 -9.87 -10.21
CA PHE A 76 7.10 -10.45 -10.78
C PHE A 76 6.98 -11.97 -10.99
N VAL A 77 6.38 -12.69 -10.04
CA VAL A 77 6.07 -14.12 -10.20
C VAL A 77 5.12 -14.35 -11.38
N CYS A 78 4.11 -13.48 -11.56
CA CYS A 78 3.18 -13.55 -12.69
C CYS A 78 3.85 -13.28 -14.04
N ILE A 79 5.00 -12.58 -14.07
CA ILE A 79 5.81 -12.39 -15.29
C ILE A 79 6.69 -13.62 -15.55
N ILE A 80 7.35 -14.15 -14.51
CA ILE A 80 8.30 -15.26 -14.63
C ILE A 80 7.61 -16.54 -15.10
N LEU A 81 6.47 -16.90 -14.51
CA LEU A 81 5.82 -18.19 -14.76
C LEU A 81 5.45 -18.41 -16.24
N PRO A 82 4.73 -17.48 -16.92
CA PRO A 82 4.48 -17.57 -18.35
C PRO A 82 5.75 -17.53 -19.19
N GLY A 83 6.75 -16.75 -18.78
CA GLY A 83 8.03 -16.66 -19.46
C GLY A 83 8.80 -17.97 -19.52
N ILE A 84 8.89 -18.67 -18.38
CA ILE A 84 9.50 -19.99 -18.30
C ILE A 84 8.74 -20.98 -19.19
N ASN A 85 7.41 -21.01 -19.10
CA ASN A 85 6.58 -21.90 -19.90
C ASN A 85 6.72 -21.64 -21.41
N ASN A 86 6.73 -20.37 -21.83
CA ASN A 86 6.98 -19.98 -23.23
C ASN A 86 8.38 -20.38 -23.70
N THR A 87 9.38 -20.28 -22.82
CA THR A 87 10.76 -20.70 -23.13
C THR A 87 10.83 -22.22 -23.32
N PHE A 88 10.15 -23.01 -22.47
CA PHE A 88 10.07 -24.47 -22.61
C PHE A 88 9.36 -24.88 -23.91
N ALA A 89 8.28 -24.17 -24.26
CA ALA A 89 7.58 -24.39 -25.52
C ALA A 89 8.46 -24.06 -26.74
N TYR A 90 9.22 -22.96 -26.69
CA TYR A 90 10.16 -22.58 -27.75
C TYR A 90 11.29 -23.60 -27.92
N LEU A 91 11.85 -24.10 -26.81
CA LEU A 91 12.89 -25.14 -26.80
C LEU A 91 12.35 -26.54 -27.15
N LYS A 92 11.05 -26.67 -27.43
CA LYS A 92 10.37 -27.95 -27.73
C LYS A 92 10.61 -29.03 -26.67
N ILE A 93 10.63 -28.62 -25.40
CA ILE A 93 10.77 -29.55 -24.27
C ILE A 93 9.52 -30.42 -24.14
N TYR A 94 8.35 -29.88 -24.46
CA TYR A 94 7.11 -30.65 -24.50
C TYR A 94 7.08 -31.58 -25.72
N SER A 95 6.79 -32.86 -25.46
CA SER A 95 6.80 -33.90 -26.50
C SER A 95 5.58 -33.87 -27.41
N ASP A 96 4.45 -33.37 -26.91
CA ASP A 96 3.14 -33.41 -27.56
C ASP A 96 2.37 -32.10 -27.39
N ASN A 97 1.48 -31.82 -28.34
CA ASN A 97 0.67 -30.59 -28.33
C ASN A 97 -0.28 -30.53 -27.13
N PHE A 98 -0.79 -31.67 -26.68
CA PHE A 98 -1.69 -31.72 -25.53
C PHE A 98 -1.00 -31.25 -24.25
N THR A 99 0.24 -31.70 -23.99
CA THR A 99 1.02 -31.21 -22.82
C THR A 99 1.29 -29.71 -22.90
N ILE A 100 1.56 -29.15 -24.08
CA ILE A 100 1.73 -27.70 -24.27
C ILE A 100 0.46 -26.95 -23.89
N ASP A 101 -0.69 -27.38 -24.42
CA ASP A 101 -1.97 -26.73 -24.16
C ASP A 101 -2.37 -26.85 -22.69
N PHE A 102 -2.17 -28.02 -22.08
CA PHE A 102 -2.42 -28.23 -20.67
C PHE A 102 -1.55 -27.33 -19.78
N ALA A 103 -0.24 -27.26 -20.04
CA ALA A 103 0.68 -26.40 -19.30
C ALA A 103 0.30 -24.92 -19.44
N ASN A 104 -0.07 -24.48 -20.65
CA ASN A 104 -0.56 -23.13 -20.91
C ASN A 104 -1.81 -22.82 -20.07
N GLN A 105 -2.79 -23.74 -20.00
CA GLN A 105 -4.00 -23.54 -19.20
C GLN A 105 -3.69 -23.47 -17.71
N CYS A 106 -2.81 -24.34 -17.19
CA CYS A 106 -2.39 -24.28 -15.79
C CYS A 106 -1.72 -22.93 -15.46
N VAL A 107 -0.79 -22.48 -16.31
CA VAL A 107 -0.13 -21.18 -16.13
C VAL A 107 -1.13 -20.03 -16.19
N PHE A 108 -2.08 -20.07 -17.13
CA PHE A 108 -3.13 -19.05 -17.25
C PHE A 108 -4.00 -18.97 -15.99
N ILE A 109 -4.40 -20.11 -15.42
CA ILE A 109 -5.16 -20.17 -14.17
C ILE A 109 -4.32 -19.58 -13.01
N ILE A 110 -3.05 -19.97 -12.90
CA ILE A 110 -2.16 -19.47 -11.84
C ILE A 110 -1.98 -17.94 -11.96
N VAL A 111 -1.77 -17.42 -13.16
CA VAL A 111 -1.65 -15.97 -13.40
C VAL A 111 -2.96 -15.26 -13.05
N THR A 112 -4.11 -15.81 -13.43
CA THR A 112 -5.42 -15.21 -13.12
C THR A 112 -5.64 -15.13 -11.61
N ILE A 113 -5.32 -16.20 -10.87
CA ILE A 113 -5.36 -16.20 -9.41
C ILE A 113 -4.35 -15.19 -8.85
N GLY A 114 -3.13 -15.16 -9.39
CA GLY A 114 -2.08 -14.21 -9.00
C GLY A 114 -2.49 -12.76 -9.17
N SER A 115 -3.09 -12.39 -10.30
CA SER A 115 -3.65 -11.06 -10.53
C SER A 115 -4.69 -10.71 -9.49
N PHE A 116 -5.68 -11.57 -9.25
CA PHE A 116 -6.67 -11.37 -8.20
C PHE A 116 -6.05 -11.17 -6.80
N LEU A 117 -5.04 -11.96 -6.47
CA LEU A 117 -4.32 -11.85 -5.20
C LEU A 117 -3.57 -10.52 -5.07
N ILE A 118 -3.05 -9.96 -6.17
CA ILE A 118 -2.40 -8.64 -6.17
C ILE A 118 -3.38 -7.56 -5.71
N GLU A 119 -4.59 -7.51 -6.30
CA GLU A 119 -5.60 -6.54 -5.88
C GLU A 119 -6.06 -6.79 -4.43
N LEU A 120 -6.21 -8.05 -4.04
CA LEU A 120 -6.57 -8.43 -2.68
C LEU A 120 -5.51 -7.99 -1.67
N PHE A 121 -4.21 -8.17 -1.98
CA PHE A 121 -3.13 -7.71 -1.12
C PHE A 121 -3.11 -6.20 -0.99
N LEU A 122 -3.29 -5.47 -2.10
CA LEU A 122 -3.38 -4.01 -2.06
C LEU A 122 -4.53 -3.56 -1.16
N LEU A 123 -5.67 -4.25 -1.22
CA LEU A 123 -6.84 -3.97 -0.40
C LEU A 123 -6.64 -4.30 1.09
N ILE A 124 -5.99 -5.42 1.41
CA ILE A 124 -5.73 -5.87 2.79
C ILE A 124 -4.66 -5.00 3.46
N TYR A 125 -3.56 -4.72 2.77
CA TYR A 125 -2.41 -4.06 3.38
C TYR A 125 -2.54 -2.53 3.40
N HIS A 126 -3.32 -1.93 2.51
CA HIS A 126 -3.50 -0.49 2.50
C HIS A 126 -4.53 -0.06 3.57
N PRO A 127 -4.14 0.69 4.61
CA PRO A 127 -4.98 0.93 5.79
C PRO A 127 -6.29 1.67 5.45
N PHE A 128 -6.23 2.64 4.53
CA PHE A 128 -7.40 3.38 4.09
C PHE A 128 -8.38 2.51 3.28
N LEU A 129 -7.88 1.74 2.31
CA LEU A 129 -8.70 0.85 1.49
C LEU A 129 -9.29 -0.27 2.31
N ARG A 130 -8.50 -0.89 3.20
CA ARG A 130 -8.98 -1.89 4.16
C ARG A 130 -10.18 -1.37 4.93
N ARG A 131 -10.10 -0.17 5.52
CA ARG A 131 -11.21 0.43 6.29
C ARG A 131 -12.46 0.63 5.43
N ASN A 132 -12.31 1.13 4.20
CA ASN A 132 -13.44 1.35 3.31
C ASN A 132 -14.05 0.02 2.84
N PHE A 133 -13.21 -0.97 2.54
CA PHE A 133 -13.64 -2.31 2.17
C PHE A 133 -14.42 -2.98 3.30
N PHE A 134 -13.93 -2.92 4.54
CA PHE A 134 -14.69 -3.44 5.69
C PHE A 134 -16.03 -2.71 5.86
N ARG A 135 -16.09 -1.39 5.62
CA ARG A 135 -17.37 -0.66 5.65
C ARG A 135 -18.34 -1.12 4.57
N LEU A 136 -17.85 -1.30 3.34
CA LEU A 136 -18.65 -1.82 2.23
C LEU A 136 -19.11 -3.25 2.49
N LEU A 137 -18.21 -4.11 2.95
CA LEU A 137 -18.51 -5.50 3.27
C LEU A 137 -19.53 -5.59 4.41
N CYS A 138 -19.35 -4.81 5.48
CA CYS A 138 -20.37 -4.67 6.51
C CYS A 138 -21.68 -4.12 5.95
N SER A 139 -21.67 -3.15 5.02
CA SER A 139 -22.91 -2.64 4.40
C SER A 139 -23.62 -3.68 3.54
N LEU A 140 -22.88 -4.58 2.88
CA LEU A 140 -23.44 -5.63 2.02
C LEU A 140 -24.01 -6.79 2.84
N PHE A 141 -23.31 -7.21 3.91
CA PHE A 141 -23.73 -8.32 4.76
C PHE A 141 -24.65 -7.89 5.91
N CYS A 142 -24.55 -6.65 6.41
CA CYS A 142 -25.50 -6.07 7.37
C CYS A 142 -26.64 -5.37 6.64
N CYS A 143 -27.52 -6.16 6.04
CA CYS A 143 -28.91 -5.73 5.99
C CYS A 143 -29.40 -5.49 7.44
N ARG A 144 -29.58 -4.22 7.82
CA ARG A 144 -30.37 -3.71 8.96
C ARG A 144 -29.87 -3.83 10.42
N MET A 145 -28.77 -4.48 10.77
CA MET A 145 -28.38 -4.56 12.18
C MET A 145 -27.33 -3.50 12.57
N PHE A 146 -27.85 -2.37 13.05
CA PHE A 146 -27.28 -1.49 14.10
C PHE A 146 -25.79 -1.66 14.41
N PHE A 147 -24.92 -1.00 13.65
CA PHE A 147 -23.72 -0.42 14.25
C PHE A 147 -23.91 1.10 14.29
N PRO A 148 -24.06 1.71 15.47
CA PRO A 148 -23.98 3.15 15.58
C PRO A 148 -22.55 3.54 15.21
N ILE A 149 -22.36 3.86 13.94
CA ILE A 149 -21.16 4.50 13.45
C ILE A 149 -21.09 5.80 14.23
N ASN A 150 -20.17 5.88 15.19
CA ASN A 150 -19.71 7.15 15.73
C ASN A 150 -19.31 7.98 14.52
N LYS A 151 -20.24 8.87 14.10
CA LYS A 151 -19.96 9.93 13.15
C LYS A 151 -18.85 10.74 13.81
N VAL A 152 -17.60 10.44 13.44
CA VAL A 152 -16.52 11.41 13.58
C VAL A 152 -17.00 12.57 12.73
N MET A 153 -17.56 13.55 13.43
CA MET A 153 -18.12 14.77 12.89
C MET A 153 -17.01 15.38 12.05
N GLN A 154 -17.08 15.20 10.73
CA GLN A 154 -16.31 16.01 9.81
C GLN A 154 -16.86 17.41 10.05
N VAL A 155 -16.13 18.20 10.83
CA VAL A 155 -16.38 19.63 10.97
C VAL A 155 -16.35 20.16 9.53
N PRO A 156 -17.45 20.71 9.01
CA PRO A 156 -17.45 21.27 7.67
C PRO A 156 -16.34 22.33 7.59
N PRO A 157 -15.66 22.47 6.45
CA PRO A 157 -14.74 23.57 6.26
C PRO A 157 -15.58 24.85 6.33
N THR A 158 -15.56 25.54 7.46
CA THR A 158 -16.07 26.90 7.53
C THR A 158 -15.15 27.74 6.66
N THR A 159 -15.69 28.12 5.51
CA THR A 159 -15.13 29.11 4.61
C THR A 159 -15.19 30.49 5.30
N ASP A 160 -14.39 30.68 6.34
CA ASP A 160 -14.28 31.99 6.98
C ASP A 160 -13.26 32.81 6.22
N THR A 161 -13.82 33.51 5.24
CA THR A 161 -13.18 34.67 4.61
C THR A 161 -13.23 35.79 5.65
N ASN A 162 -12.06 36.30 6.03
CA ASN A 162 -11.84 37.47 6.89
C ASN A 162 -12.19 37.28 8.38
N ILE A 163 -11.19 37.41 9.26
CA ILE A 163 -11.20 38.34 10.40
C ILE A 163 -9.76 38.39 10.94
N LEU A 164 -9.12 39.51 10.65
CA LEU A 164 -8.01 40.03 11.44
C LEU A 164 -8.58 40.53 12.77
N THR A 165 -7.80 40.37 13.85
CA THR A 165 -7.85 41.15 15.11
C THR A 165 -8.48 40.47 16.34
N GLN A 166 -7.60 40.20 17.31
CA GLN A 166 -7.76 40.13 18.77
C GLN A 166 -9.17 39.94 19.37
N SER A 167 -9.33 38.91 20.21
CA SER A 167 -9.70 39.13 21.62
C SER A 167 -9.73 37.84 22.46
N ASN A 168 -9.11 37.96 23.63
CA ASN A 168 -9.47 37.34 24.92
C ASN A 168 -9.94 35.88 24.98
N ILE A 169 -8.99 35.06 25.42
CA ILE A 169 -9.20 33.81 26.15
C ILE A 169 -10.11 34.09 27.36
N ARG A 170 -11.39 33.73 27.24
CA ARG A 170 -12.26 33.43 28.39
C ARG A 170 -12.52 31.93 28.41
N THR A 171 -11.99 31.32 29.46
CA THR A 171 -12.20 29.95 29.91
C THR A 171 -13.68 29.68 30.19
N GLY A 172 -14.39 29.19 29.18
CA GLY A 172 -15.70 28.55 29.30
C GLY A 172 -15.53 27.03 29.31
N LYS A 173 -15.94 26.40 30.42
CA LYS A 173 -15.98 24.97 30.68
C LYS A 173 -16.70 24.19 29.57
N ASP A 174 -16.24 22.97 29.33
CA ASP A 174 -16.80 21.93 28.47
C ASP A 174 -16.48 22.02 26.96
N GLY A 175 -15.25 22.45 26.67
CA GLY A 175 -14.64 22.23 25.35
C GLY A 175 -14.36 20.76 25.10
N GLY A 176 -14.96 20.21 24.03
CA GLY A 176 -14.79 18.83 23.59
C GLY A 176 -13.31 18.45 23.43
N ALA A 177 -12.78 17.74 24.43
CA ALA A 177 -11.45 17.17 24.36
C ALA A 177 -11.36 16.24 23.14
N LEU A 178 -10.34 16.45 22.30
CA LEU A 178 -9.99 15.52 21.23
C LEU A 178 -9.83 14.14 21.85
N LYS A 179 -10.59 13.16 21.37
CA LYS A 179 -10.55 11.78 21.83
C LYS A 179 -9.72 10.95 20.85
N ASP A 180 -8.99 9.98 21.36
CA ASP A 180 -8.29 8.99 20.53
C ASP A 180 -9.30 8.08 19.79
N ILE A 181 -8.76 7.18 18.96
CA ILE A 181 -9.56 6.21 18.20
C ILE A 181 -10.39 5.26 19.07
N ASN A 182 -10.13 5.20 20.38
CA ASN A 182 -10.82 4.38 21.36
C ASN A 182 -11.72 5.22 22.30
N GLY A 183 -11.92 6.52 22.02
CA GLY A 183 -12.76 7.40 22.82
C GLY A 183 -12.13 7.92 24.11
N LYS A 184 -10.84 7.67 24.36
CA LYS A 184 -10.11 8.20 25.53
C LYS A 184 -9.67 9.64 25.26
N PRO A 185 -9.79 10.57 26.22
CA PRO A 185 -9.34 11.95 26.02
C PRO A 185 -7.83 11.97 25.76
N LEU A 186 -7.41 12.58 24.64
CA LEU A 186 -6.01 12.89 24.39
C LEU A 186 -5.56 13.87 25.49
N ILE A 187 -4.51 13.50 26.23
CA ILE A 187 -4.04 14.21 27.42
C ILE A 187 -3.75 15.67 27.06
N ILE A 188 -4.57 16.61 27.57
CA ILE A 188 -4.45 18.07 27.27
C ILE A 188 -3.46 18.77 28.22
N LYS A 189 -2.96 18.09 29.26
CA LYS A 189 -2.04 18.66 30.24
C LYS A 189 -0.69 17.95 30.21
N GLY A 190 0.11 18.24 29.19
CA GLY A 190 1.54 17.94 29.13
C GLY A 190 2.25 19.09 28.41
N LYS A 191 3.55 19.28 28.64
CA LYS A 191 4.31 20.23 27.82
C LYS A 191 4.17 19.79 26.36
N LYS A 192 4.14 20.74 25.42
CA LYS A 192 3.95 20.49 23.99
C LYS A 192 4.92 19.44 23.42
N GLU A 193 6.08 19.32 24.06
CA GLU A 193 7.13 18.33 23.79
C GLU A 193 6.71 16.90 24.18
N ASP A 194 6.11 16.71 25.36
CA ASP A 194 5.65 15.41 25.87
C ASP A 194 4.48 14.82 25.07
N LEU A 195 3.61 15.70 24.53
CA LEU A 195 2.47 15.29 23.70
C LEU A 195 2.93 14.68 22.37
N GLY A 196 3.99 15.25 21.77
CA GLY A 196 4.57 14.75 20.54
C GLY A 196 5.11 13.33 20.74
N GLU A 197 5.80 13.11 21.85
CA GLU A 197 6.42 11.82 22.17
C GLU A 197 5.39 10.73 22.50
N ALA A 198 4.34 11.06 23.26
CA ALA A 198 3.24 10.13 23.54
C ALA A 198 2.46 9.72 22.28
N TYR A 199 2.19 10.68 21.38
CA TYR A 199 1.57 10.39 20.09
C TYR A 199 2.48 9.51 19.20
N PHE A 200 3.79 9.78 19.21
CA PHE A 200 4.77 8.94 18.51
C PHE A 200 4.85 7.53 19.10
N GLN A 201 4.79 7.36 20.41
CA GLN A 201 4.74 6.03 21.02
C GLN A 201 3.47 5.27 20.62
N GLN A 202 2.32 5.93 20.54
CA GLN A 202 1.10 5.32 20.02
C GLN A 202 1.25 4.89 18.55
N LEU A 203 1.86 5.73 17.72
CA LEU A 203 2.19 5.39 16.33
C LEU A 203 3.13 4.19 16.27
N VAL A 204 4.24 4.19 17.02
CA VAL A 204 5.20 3.08 17.07
C VAL A 204 4.56 1.80 17.56
N THR A 205 3.65 1.88 18.54
CA THR A 205 2.93 0.70 19.06
C THR A 205 1.95 0.16 18.02
N SER A 206 1.34 1.02 17.18
CA SER A 206 0.53 0.59 16.04
C SER A 206 1.35 -0.02 14.89
N TRP A 207 2.68 0.05 14.97
CA TRP A 207 3.61 -0.55 13.99
C TRP A 207 4.11 -1.94 14.39
N LYS A 208 3.82 -2.40 15.61
CA LYS A 208 4.02 -3.80 16.05
C LYS A 208 2.76 -4.62 15.75
#